data_AF-A0A7C8ZC65-F1
#
_entry.id   AF-A0A7C8ZC65-F1
#
_cell.length_a   1.000
_cell.length_b   1.000
_cell.length_c   1.000
_cell.angle_alpha   90.00
_cell.angle_beta   90.00
_cell.angle_gamma   90.00
#
_symmetry.space_group_name_H-M   'P 1'
#
loop_
_entity.id
_entity.type
_entity.pdbx_description
1 polymer ?
#
loop_
_entity_poly.entity_id
_entity_poly.type
_entity_poly.pdbx_seq_one_letter_code
_entity_poly.pdbx_strand_id
1 'polypeptide(L)'
;YAIEIQMYTETKNNKKLKQLYKKALTVKSAIPHPRIMGIIHECGGKMNMAERQWAEAATDFFEAFKNYDEAGNQRRIQCLKYLVLANMLMESQVNPFDGQEAKPYKNDPEILAMTNLIAAYQRNDIHEFEKILKGNRRTIMDDPFVRNYIEDLLKNVRTQVLLKLIKPYTRIRIPFISKELNVPEEEVEKLLVSLILDNRVQGHIDQVNKLLERSDGSKGMRKHTALDKWNTQLRSLYPTICNRVG
;
A
#
# COMPACT_ATOMS: atom_id res chain seq x y z
N TYR A 1 18.66 10.66 -22.96
CA TYR A 1 17.84 9.88 -22.01
C TYR A 1 17.96 10.32 -20.56
N ALA A 2 19.06 10.08 -19.82
CA ALA A 2 19.08 10.35 -18.36
C ALA A 2 18.79 11.82 -17.98
N ILE A 3 19.38 12.79 -18.69
CA ILE A 3 19.15 14.23 -18.44
C ILE A 3 17.70 14.62 -18.78
N GLU A 4 17.15 14.11 -19.88
CA GLU A 4 15.75 14.38 -20.27
C GLU A 4 14.78 13.77 -19.26
N ILE A 5 15.07 12.56 -18.77
CA ILE A 5 14.26 11.90 -17.73
C ILE A 5 14.26 12.75 -16.45
N GLN A 6 15.42 13.25 -16.00
CA GLN A 6 15.49 14.15 -14.84
C GLN A 6 14.70 15.43 -15.05
N MET A 7 14.81 16.07 -16.22
CA MET A 7 14.03 17.26 -16.56
C MET A 7 12.51 16.98 -16.53
N TYR A 8 12.08 15.82 -17.04
CA TYR A 8 10.66 15.45 -17.00
C TYR A 8 10.16 15.07 -15.61
N THR A 9 11.04 14.54 -14.75
CA THR A 9 10.73 14.32 -13.32
C THR A 9 10.52 15.63 -12.59
N GLU A 10 11.38 16.63 -12.82
CA GLU A 10 11.25 17.97 -12.21
C GLU A 10 10.00 18.71 -12.71
N THR A 11 9.68 18.60 -14.00
CA THR A 11 8.46 19.20 -14.60
C THR A 11 7.19 18.38 -14.36
N LYS A 12 7.28 17.26 -13.61
CA LYS A 12 6.15 16.36 -13.26
C LYS A 12 5.34 15.85 -14.47
N ASN A 13 5.96 15.73 -15.64
CA ASN A 13 5.30 15.24 -16.85
C ASN A 13 5.36 13.71 -16.95
N ASN A 14 4.49 13.03 -16.19
CA ASN A 14 4.50 11.57 -16.07
C ASN A 14 4.28 10.84 -17.40
N LYS A 15 3.48 11.41 -18.31
CA LYS A 15 3.18 10.78 -19.62
C LYS A 15 4.44 10.66 -20.49
N LYS A 16 5.21 11.74 -20.62
CA LYS A 16 6.46 11.74 -21.39
C LYS A 16 7.56 10.95 -20.68
N LEU A 17 7.61 11.03 -19.36
CA LEU A 17 8.54 10.26 -18.52
C LEU A 17 8.39 8.76 -18.78
N LYS A 18 7.15 8.24 -18.82
CA LYS A 18 6.86 6.82 -19.06
C LYS A 18 7.31 6.34 -20.44
N GLN A 19 7.09 7.16 -21.47
CA GLN A 19 7.54 6.83 -22.82
C GLN A 19 9.06 6.77 -22.91
N LEU A 20 9.75 7.73 -22.29
CA LEU A 20 11.21 7.78 -22.26
C LEU A 20 11.81 6.67 -21.41
N TYR A 21 11.18 6.32 -20.28
CA TYR A 21 11.59 5.22 -19.42
C TYR A 21 11.51 3.88 -20.16
N LYS A 22 10.38 3.60 -20.83
CA LYS A 22 10.23 2.38 -21.65
C LYS A 22 11.24 2.32 -22.78
N LYS A 23 11.49 3.45 -23.47
CA LYS A 23 12.54 3.53 -24.50
C LYS A 23 13.93 3.28 -23.90
N ALA A 24 14.24 3.83 -22.73
CA ALA A 24 15.52 3.61 -22.06
C ALA A 24 15.74 2.13 -21.72
N LEU A 25 14.70 1.43 -21.23
CA LEU A 25 14.78 -0.02 -20.93
C LEU A 25 14.96 -0.90 -22.18
N THR A 26 14.51 -0.46 -23.35
CA THR A 26 14.73 -1.20 -24.62
C THR A 26 16.15 -1.08 -25.16
N VAL A 27 16.89 -0.05 -24.76
CA VAL A 27 18.29 0.15 -25.16
C VAL A 27 19.18 -0.72 -24.27
N LYS A 28 19.19 -2.02 -24.55
CA LYS A 28 20.06 -3.03 -23.90
C LYS A 28 21.38 -3.27 -24.63
N SER A 29 21.56 -2.68 -25.82
CA SER A 29 22.67 -2.98 -26.74
C SER A 29 24.03 -2.41 -26.32
N ALA A 30 24.07 -1.53 -25.32
CA ALA A 30 25.28 -1.10 -24.65
C ALA A 30 24.99 -1.04 -23.16
N ILE A 31 25.78 -1.72 -22.32
CA ILE A 31 25.63 -1.70 -20.85
C ILE A 31 25.88 -0.26 -20.39
N PRO A 32 24.85 0.49 -19.98
CA PRO A 32 25.06 1.86 -19.53
C PRO A 32 25.77 1.81 -18.18
N HIS A 33 26.66 2.77 -17.92
CA HIS A 33 27.40 2.86 -16.66
C HIS A 33 26.42 2.77 -15.46
N PRO A 34 26.70 2.00 -14.38
CA PRO A 34 25.79 1.76 -13.25
C PRO A 34 25.14 3.04 -12.70
N ARG A 35 25.92 4.12 -12.55
CA ARG A 35 25.41 5.46 -12.22
C ARG A 35 24.24 5.97 -13.09
N ILE A 36 24.27 5.75 -14.40
CA ILE A 36 23.22 6.17 -15.34
C ILE A 36 22.00 5.27 -15.17
N MET A 37 22.19 3.96 -15.03
CA MET A 37 21.11 3.00 -14.75
C MET A 37 20.40 3.32 -13.44
N GLY A 38 21.15 3.65 -12.38
CA GLY A 38 20.61 4.07 -11.10
C GLY A 38 19.68 5.29 -11.23
N ILE A 39 20.06 6.30 -12.01
CA ILE A 39 19.23 7.49 -12.28
C ILE A 39 17.94 7.10 -13.02
N ILE A 40 18.04 6.24 -14.02
CA ILE A 40 16.90 5.80 -14.83
C ILE A 40 15.89 5.06 -13.96
N HIS A 41 16.35 4.09 -13.17
CA HIS A 41 15.49 3.32 -12.26
C HIS A 41 14.93 4.17 -11.11
N GLU A 42 15.70 5.10 -10.54
CA GLU A 42 15.20 6.02 -9.50
C GLU A 42 14.02 6.85 -10.03
N CYS A 43 14.14 7.36 -11.26
CA CYS A 43 13.07 8.13 -11.90
C CYS A 43 11.87 7.23 -12.28
N GLY A 44 12.13 5.99 -12.71
CA GLY A 44 11.10 4.97 -12.94
C GLY A 44 10.31 4.63 -11.68
N GLY A 45 10.99 4.44 -10.54
CA GLY A 45 10.36 4.21 -9.24
C GLY A 45 9.49 5.38 -8.81
N LYS A 46 9.97 6.62 -8.93
CA LYS A 46 9.19 7.84 -8.63
C LYS A 46 7.95 7.97 -9.51
N MET A 47 8.06 7.60 -10.79
CA MET A 47 6.93 7.57 -11.72
C MET A 47 5.89 6.52 -11.31
N ASN A 48 6.32 5.29 -11.03
CA ASN A 48 5.43 4.19 -10.64
C ASN A 48 4.72 4.51 -9.30
N MET A 49 5.41 5.17 -8.37
CA MET A 49 4.79 5.70 -7.14
C MET A 49 3.71 6.75 -7.42
N ALA A 50 3.89 7.60 -8.43
CA ALA A 50 2.86 8.56 -8.84
C ALA A 50 1.64 7.88 -9.48
N GLU A 51 1.83 6.75 -10.14
CA GLU A 51 0.76 5.91 -10.70
C GLU A 51 0.16 4.91 -9.70
N ARG A 52 0.58 4.94 -8.43
CA ARG A 52 0.19 3.99 -7.36
C ARG A 52 0.53 2.52 -7.69
N GLN A 53 1.51 2.28 -8.55
CA GLN A 53 2.04 0.96 -8.86
C GLN A 53 3.18 0.60 -7.89
N TRP A 54 2.82 0.26 -6.64
CA TRP A 54 3.77 0.08 -5.55
C TRP A 54 4.79 -1.05 -5.77
N ALA A 55 4.36 -2.16 -6.39
CA ALA A 55 5.22 -3.32 -6.64
C ALA A 55 6.30 -3.06 -7.70
N GLU A 56 5.91 -2.41 -8.80
CA GLU A 56 6.85 -2.00 -9.85
C GLU A 56 7.80 -0.92 -9.32
N ALA A 57 7.29 0.01 -8.51
CA ALA A 57 8.13 1.02 -7.85
C ALA A 57 9.16 0.39 -6.90
N ALA A 58 8.77 -0.57 -6.07
CA ALA A 58 9.69 -1.26 -5.17
C ALA A 58 10.81 -1.97 -5.93
N THR A 59 10.47 -2.64 -7.04
CA THR A 59 11.46 -3.29 -7.92
C THR A 59 12.43 -2.26 -8.50
N ASP A 60 11.91 -1.17 -9.06
CA ASP A 60 12.74 -0.11 -9.64
C ASP A 60 13.65 0.57 -8.59
N PHE A 61 13.16 0.83 -7.37
CA PHE A 61 14.00 1.39 -6.31
C PHE A 61 15.08 0.42 -5.83
N PHE A 62 14.80 -0.88 -5.82
CA PHE A 62 15.79 -1.89 -5.48
C PHE A 62 16.90 -1.96 -6.53
N GLU A 63 16.54 -2.01 -7.81
CA GLU A 63 17.51 -1.96 -8.92
C GLU A 63 18.31 -0.65 -8.91
N ALA A 64 17.66 0.49 -8.65
CA ALA A 64 18.35 1.77 -8.48
C ALA A 64 19.37 1.74 -7.34
N PHE A 65 19.00 1.12 -6.21
CA PHE A 65 19.88 0.95 -5.06
C PHE A 65 21.13 0.13 -5.42
N LYS A 66 20.98 -1.05 -6.04
CA LYS A 66 22.12 -1.91 -6.43
C LYS A 66 23.08 -1.17 -7.36
N ASN A 67 22.54 -0.49 -8.37
CA ASN A 67 23.33 0.30 -9.31
C ASN A 67 24.07 1.47 -8.65
N TYR A 68 23.47 2.12 -7.63
CA TYR A 68 24.13 3.18 -6.89
C TYR A 68 25.15 2.67 -5.88
N ASP A 69 24.94 1.48 -5.32
CA ASP A 69 25.87 0.81 -4.42
C ASP A 69 27.16 0.42 -5.16
N GLU A 70 27.03 -0.23 -6.33
CA GLU A 70 28.14 -0.56 -7.22
C GLU A 70 28.91 0.69 -7.70
N ALA A 71 28.20 1.80 -7.91
CA ALA A 71 28.79 3.07 -8.31
C ALA A 71 29.38 3.89 -7.13
N GLY A 72 29.23 3.42 -5.88
CA GLY A 72 29.68 4.15 -4.68
C GLY A 72 28.95 5.48 -4.42
N ASN A 73 27.76 5.69 -4.99
CA ASN A 73 27.03 6.95 -4.91
C ASN A 73 26.24 7.06 -3.58
N GLN A 74 26.30 8.21 -2.93
CA GLN A 74 25.56 8.50 -1.68
C GLN A 74 24.03 8.43 -1.84
N ARG A 75 23.53 8.60 -3.08
CA ARG A 75 22.09 8.44 -3.39
C ARG A 75 21.52 7.06 -3.07
N ARG A 76 22.36 6.04 -2.86
CA ARG A 76 21.91 4.72 -2.40
C ARG A 76 21.06 4.78 -1.12
N ILE A 77 21.40 5.66 -0.18
CA ILE A 77 20.66 5.85 1.08
C ILE A 77 19.26 6.38 0.80
N GLN A 78 19.14 7.34 -0.11
CA GLN A 78 17.87 7.90 -0.54
C GLN A 78 16.99 6.84 -1.23
N CYS A 79 17.56 6.03 -2.11
CA CYS A 79 16.85 4.92 -2.75
C CYS A 79 16.37 3.87 -1.73
N LEU A 80 17.15 3.56 -0.69
CA LEU A 80 16.71 2.68 0.39
C LEU A 80 15.50 3.26 1.13
N LYS A 81 15.48 4.57 1.43
CA LYS A 81 14.31 5.23 2.04
C LYS A 81 13.06 5.05 1.15
N TYR A 82 13.20 5.22 -0.16
CA TYR A 82 12.08 5.07 -1.11
C TYR A 82 11.65 3.62 -1.28
N LEU A 83 12.58 2.67 -1.29
CA LEU A 83 12.31 1.24 -1.32
C LEU A 83 11.50 0.81 -0.10
N VAL A 84 11.90 1.25 1.09
CA VAL A 84 11.19 0.97 2.34
C VAL A 84 9.77 1.53 2.30
N LEU A 85 9.62 2.78 1.86
CA LEU A 85 8.31 3.41 1.69
C LEU A 85 7.41 2.63 0.72
N ALA A 86 7.93 2.26 -0.46
CA ALA A 86 7.19 1.51 -1.47
C ALA A 86 6.76 0.12 -0.95
N ASN A 87 7.65 -0.58 -0.21
CA ASN A 87 7.33 -1.89 0.38
C ASN A 87 6.22 -1.81 1.42
N MET A 88 6.23 -0.78 2.28
CA MET A 88 5.15 -0.60 3.26
C MET A 88 3.83 -0.22 2.58
N LEU A 89 3.85 0.59 1.51
CA LEU A 89 2.65 0.94 0.73
C LEU A 89 2.09 -0.25 -0.06
N MET A 90 2.93 -1.19 -0.49
CA MET A 90 2.54 -2.46 -1.10
C MET A 90 1.89 -3.43 -0.07
N GLU A 91 1.83 -3.07 1.21
CA GLU A 91 1.42 -3.94 2.30
C GLU A 91 2.29 -5.21 2.45
N SER A 92 3.53 -5.16 1.96
CA SER A 92 4.46 -6.28 2.04
C SER A 92 4.96 -6.49 3.47
N GLN A 93 5.04 -7.75 3.89
CA GLN A 93 5.63 -8.14 5.18
C GLN A 93 7.14 -8.39 5.08
N VAL A 94 7.70 -8.39 3.86
CA VAL A 94 9.11 -8.65 3.62
C VAL A 94 9.93 -7.43 4.04
N ASN A 95 10.93 -7.64 4.90
CA ASN A 95 11.85 -6.60 5.31
C ASN A 95 12.94 -6.41 4.23
N PRO A 96 13.07 -5.23 3.61
CA PRO A 96 14.10 -4.97 2.61
C PRO A 96 15.53 -5.13 3.15
N PHE A 97 15.73 -4.95 4.46
CA PHE A 97 17.04 -5.04 5.13
C PHE A 97 17.50 -6.47 5.43
N ASP A 98 16.65 -7.48 5.20
CA ASP A 98 17.06 -8.88 5.32
C ASP A 98 17.87 -9.34 4.08
N GLY A 99 17.80 -8.58 2.97
CA GLY A 99 18.60 -8.80 1.77
C GLY A 99 20.10 -8.57 2.02
N GLN A 100 20.95 -9.35 1.35
CA GLN A 100 22.40 -9.31 1.53
C GLN A 100 22.99 -7.93 1.25
N GLU A 101 22.41 -7.21 0.30
CA GLU A 101 22.85 -5.89 -0.16
C GLU A 101 22.47 -4.76 0.81
N ALA A 102 21.30 -4.86 1.45
CA ALA A 102 20.79 -3.81 2.34
C ALA A 102 21.15 -4.04 3.82
N LYS A 103 21.50 -5.28 4.20
CA LYS A 103 21.87 -5.66 5.57
C LYS A 103 22.97 -4.81 6.22
N PRO A 104 24.06 -4.43 5.52
CA PRO A 104 25.12 -3.58 6.10
C PRO A 104 24.62 -2.20 6.53
N TYR A 105 23.57 -1.71 5.87
CA TYR A 105 23.03 -0.36 6.03
C TYR A 105 22.04 -0.23 7.20
N LYS A 106 21.68 -1.34 7.85
CA LYS A 106 20.67 -1.36 8.93
C LYS A 106 21.02 -0.46 10.12
N ASN A 107 22.31 -0.31 10.40
CA ASN A 107 22.84 0.46 11.54
C ASN A 107 23.24 1.89 11.16
N ASP A 108 23.07 2.29 9.90
CA ASP A 108 23.37 3.65 9.46
C ASP A 108 22.39 4.65 10.15
N PRO A 109 22.88 5.73 10.79
CA PRO A 109 22.03 6.72 11.45
C PRO A 109 20.93 7.30 10.57
N GLU A 110 21.17 7.45 9.26
CA GLU A 110 20.17 7.98 8.33
C GLU A 110 19.08 6.97 7.97
N ILE A 111 19.35 5.68 8.13
CA ILE A 111 18.47 4.57 7.76
C ILE A 111 17.81 3.95 9.00
N LEU A 112 18.42 4.08 10.18
CA LEU A 112 17.93 3.54 11.44
C LEU A 112 16.47 3.93 11.71
N ALA A 113 16.10 5.17 11.38
CA ALA A 113 14.71 5.63 11.48
C ALA A 113 13.76 4.81 10.59
N MET A 114 14.16 4.46 9.36
CA MET A 114 13.39 3.62 8.44
C MET A 114 13.35 2.15 8.88
N THR A 115 14.46 1.62 9.41
CA THR A 115 14.51 0.28 10.00
C THR A 115 13.51 0.16 11.15
N ASN A 116 13.49 1.15 12.05
CA ASN A 116 12.56 1.17 13.18
C ASN A 116 11.11 1.31 12.71
N LEU A 117 10.85 2.11 11.66
CA LEU A 117 9.51 2.22 11.07
C LEU A 117 9.01 0.89 10.52
N ILE A 118 9.83 0.14 9.79
CA ILE A 118 9.44 -1.18 9.28
C ILE A 118 9.17 -2.15 10.43
N ALA A 119 10.00 -2.12 11.48
CA ALA A 119 9.79 -2.98 12.64
C ALA A 119 8.45 -2.68 13.34
N ALA A 120 8.12 -1.39 13.53
CA ALA A 120 6.83 -0.96 14.06
C ALA A 120 5.66 -1.36 13.13
N TYR A 121 5.85 -1.22 11.81
CA TYR A 121 4.88 -1.64 10.80
C TYR A 121 4.57 -3.14 10.88
N GLN A 122 5.59 -3.99 10.92
CA GLN A 122 5.44 -5.45 11.04
C GLN A 122 4.76 -5.86 12.35
N ARG A 123 5.06 -5.16 13.46
CA ARG A 123 4.39 -5.37 14.75
C ARG A 123 2.95 -4.87 14.77
N ASN A 124 2.54 -4.07 13.79
CA ASN A 124 1.26 -3.36 13.77
C ASN A 124 1.10 -2.43 14.99
N ASP A 125 2.19 -1.79 15.43
CA ASP A 125 2.16 -0.85 16.55
C ASP A 125 2.07 0.59 16.03
N ILE A 126 0.88 1.18 16.15
CA ILE A 126 0.61 2.53 15.65
C ILE A 126 1.24 3.61 16.52
N HIS A 127 1.33 3.38 17.83
CA HIS A 127 1.86 4.36 18.76
C HIS A 127 3.37 4.49 18.60
N GLU A 128 4.06 3.36 18.45
CA GLU A 128 5.48 3.34 18.15
C GLU A 128 5.76 3.96 16.77
N PHE A 129 4.95 3.63 15.78
CA PHE A 129 5.06 4.20 14.43
C PHE A 129 4.94 5.73 14.43
N GLU A 130 3.90 6.28 15.09
CA GLU A 130 3.72 7.73 15.24
C GLU A 130 4.85 8.39 16.05
N LYS A 131 5.34 7.72 17.10
CA LYS A 131 6.47 8.19 17.91
C LYS A 131 7.75 8.30 17.08
N ILE A 132 8.04 7.30 16.25
CA ILE A 132 9.23 7.30 15.37
C ILE A 132 9.13 8.41 14.33
N LEU A 133 7.95 8.63 13.72
CA LEU A 133 7.73 9.74 12.79
C LEU A 133 7.90 11.11 13.44
N LYS A 134 7.40 11.29 14.67
CA LYS A 134 7.55 12.55 15.43
C LYS A 134 8.99 12.79 15.88
N GLY A 135 9.71 11.75 16.29
CA GLY A 135 11.11 11.85 16.73
C GLY A 135 12.09 12.11 15.58
N ASN A 136 11.84 11.54 14.39
CA ASN A 136 12.75 11.60 13.25
C ASN A 136 12.24 12.50 12.11
N ARG A 137 11.57 13.60 12.44
CA ARG A 137 11.00 14.53 11.43
C ARG A 137 12.05 15.01 10.42
N ARG A 138 13.26 15.36 10.87
CA ARG A 138 14.31 15.86 9.96
C ARG A 138 14.74 14.82 8.91
N THR A 139 14.80 13.55 9.28
CA THR A 139 15.28 12.50 8.37
C THR A 139 14.21 12.02 7.40
N ILE A 140 12.93 12.10 7.79
CA ILE A 140 11.80 11.51 7.05
C ILE A 140 10.89 12.59 6.44
N MET A 141 10.51 13.61 7.22
CA MET A 141 9.55 14.63 6.79
C MET A 141 10.17 15.73 5.94
N ASP A 142 11.47 15.97 6.03
CA ASP A 142 12.15 16.99 5.20
C ASP A 142 12.23 16.57 3.73
N ASP A 143 12.12 15.26 3.43
CA ASP A 143 12.03 14.78 2.05
C ASP A 143 10.63 15.08 1.47
N PRO A 144 10.51 15.96 0.46
CA PRO A 144 9.22 16.32 -0.14
C PRO A 144 8.52 15.13 -0.81
N PHE A 145 9.27 14.15 -1.31
CA PHE A 145 8.73 12.96 -1.94
C PHE A 145 8.06 12.07 -0.90
N VAL A 146 8.77 11.75 0.19
CA VAL A 146 8.23 10.88 1.26
C VAL A 146 6.99 11.50 1.89
N ARG A 147 7.02 12.81 2.16
CA ARG A 147 5.90 13.55 2.78
C ARG A 147 4.56 13.32 2.07
N ASN A 148 4.55 13.24 0.74
CA ASN A 148 3.32 13.05 -0.04
C ASN A 148 2.64 11.68 0.20
N TYR A 149 3.39 10.68 0.69
CA TYR A 149 2.89 9.32 0.87
C TYR A 149 2.76 8.90 2.34
N ILE A 150 3.20 9.73 3.29
CA ILE A 150 3.09 9.41 4.72
C ILE A 150 1.62 9.30 5.16
N GLU A 151 0.73 10.13 4.62
CA GLU A 151 -0.69 10.07 4.95
C GLU A 151 -1.34 8.76 4.47
N ASP A 152 -1.04 8.36 3.22
CA ASP A 152 -1.47 7.08 2.65
C ASP A 152 -0.92 5.91 3.50
N LEU A 153 0.34 6.00 3.92
CA LEU A 153 0.97 4.98 4.77
C LEU A 153 0.30 4.88 6.15
N LEU A 154 0.02 6.01 6.81
CA LEU A 154 -0.71 6.02 8.08
C LEU A 154 -2.11 5.41 7.93
N LYS A 155 -2.80 5.70 6.83
CA LYS A 155 -4.10 5.11 6.53
C LYS A 155 -4.00 3.59 6.37
N ASN A 156 -2.97 3.09 5.68
CA ASN A 156 -2.72 1.66 5.51
C ASN A 156 -2.44 0.98 6.85
N VAL A 157 -1.55 1.54 7.68
CA VAL A 157 -1.26 0.98 9.02
C VAL A 157 -2.51 0.95 9.89
N ARG A 158 -3.28 2.05 9.94
CA ARG A 158 -4.55 2.13 10.68
C ARG A 158 -5.53 1.05 10.21
N THR A 159 -5.60 0.84 8.90
CA THR A 159 -6.45 -0.21 8.32
C THR A 159 -6.02 -1.61 8.76
N GLN A 160 -4.72 -1.92 8.72
CA GLN A 160 -4.23 -3.24 9.14
C GLN A 160 -4.45 -3.50 10.63
N VAL A 161 -4.15 -2.50 11.49
CA VAL A 161 -4.40 -2.57 12.93
C VAL A 161 -5.89 -2.77 13.20
N LEU A 162 -6.75 -2.00 12.53
CA LEU A 162 -8.21 -2.11 12.66
C LEU A 162 -8.72 -3.51 12.30
N LEU A 163 -8.29 -4.07 11.16
CA LEU A 163 -8.70 -5.40 10.73
C LEU A 163 -8.30 -6.50 11.73
N LYS A 164 -7.12 -6.37 12.34
CA LYS A 164 -6.66 -7.29 13.39
C LYS A 164 -7.44 -7.11 14.69
N LEU A 165 -7.73 -5.85 15.06
CA LEU A 165 -8.46 -5.50 16.27
C LEU A 165 -9.90 -6.01 16.25
N ILE A 166 -10.61 -5.91 15.12
CA ILE A 166 -12.03 -6.34 15.03
C ILE A 166 -12.21 -7.85 14.90
N LYS A 167 -11.17 -8.60 14.51
CA LYS A 167 -11.26 -10.04 14.22
C LYS A 167 -11.78 -10.90 15.40
N PRO A 168 -11.40 -10.68 16.67
CA PRO A 168 -11.94 -11.44 17.79
C PRO A 168 -13.35 -10.99 18.25
N TYR A 169 -13.85 -9.83 17.84
CA TYR A 169 -15.12 -9.28 18.35
C TYR A 169 -16.28 -9.46 17.38
N THR A 170 -17.44 -9.83 17.91
CA THR A 170 -18.73 -9.83 17.18
C THR A 170 -19.39 -8.46 17.21
N ARG A 171 -19.27 -7.74 18.35
CA ARG A 171 -19.76 -6.38 18.56
C ARG A 171 -18.66 -5.56 19.22
N ILE A 172 -18.34 -4.40 18.67
CA ILE A 172 -17.27 -3.55 19.17
C ILE A 172 -17.70 -2.08 19.14
N ARG A 173 -17.38 -1.33 20.19
CA ARG A 173 -17.74 0.10 20.29
C ARG A 173 -16.76 0.95 19.49
N ILE A 174 -17.26 1.89 18.69
CA ILE A 174 -16.45 2.85 17.93
C ILE A 174 -15.53 3.68 18.84
N PRO A 175 -15.99 4.18 20.01
CA PRO A 175 -15.11 4.89 20.95
C PRO A 175 -13.91 4.07 21.44
N PHE A 176 -14.05 2.75 21.53
CA PHE A 176 -12.94 1.87 21.91
C PHE A 176 -11.90 1.80 20.78
N ILE A 177 -12.36 1.63 19.53
CA ILE A 177 -11.50 1.64 18.35
C ILE A 177 -10.78 2.99 18.19
N SER A 178 -11.49 4.10 18.43
CA SER A 178 -10.95 5.46 18.36
C SER A 178 -9.78 5.67 19.31
N LYS A 179 -9.90 5.19 20.55
CA LYS A 179 -8.82 5.26 21.55
C LYS A 179 -7.62 4.40 21.15
N GLU A 180 -7.86 3.18 20.68
CA GLU A 180 -6.80 2.25 20.28
C GLU A 180 -6.03 2.73 19.04
N LEU A 181 -6.72 3.32 18.06
CA LEU A 181 -6.09 3.85 16.84
C LEU A 181 -5.54 5.28 17.00
N ASN A 182 -5.86 5.97 18.10
CA ASN A 182 -5.55 7.39 18.32
C ASN A 182 -6.10 8.31 17.21
N VAL A 183 -7.35 8.08 16.79
CA VAL A 183 -8.02 8.80 15.69
C VAL A 183 -9.44 9.21 16.12
N PRO A 184 -9.95 10.39 15.72
CA PRO A 184 -11.32 10.80 16.03
C PRO A 184 -12.37 9.78 15.57
N GLU A 185 -13.46 9.66 16.32
CA GLU A 185 -14.54 8.70 16.02
C GLU A 185 -15.11 8.87 14.60
N GLU A 186 -15.22 10.11 14.12
CA GLU A 186 -15.70 10.41 12.76
C GLU A 186 -14.82 9.80 11.66
N GLU A 187 -13.49 9.87 11.84
CA GLU A 187 -12.53 9.32 10.89
C GLU A 187 -12.49 7.78 10.97
N VAL A 188 -12.68 7.21 12.16
CA VAL A 188 -12.86 5.76 12.32
C VAL A 188 -14.12 5.28 11.61
N GLU A 189 -15.22 6.02 11.72
CA GLU A 189 -16.48 5.70 11.05
C GLU A 189 -16.32 5.74 9.52
N LYS A 190 -15.70 6.79 8.96
CA LYS A 190 -15.37 6.87 7.53
C LYS A 190 -14.49 5.72 7.07
N LEU A 191 -13.48 5.35 7.87
CA LEU A 191 -12.60 4.23 7.57
C LEU A 191 -13.37 2.91 7.55
N LEU A 192 -14.21 2.65 8.55
CA LEU A 192 -15.07 1.46 8.62
C LEU A 192 -16.03 1.38 7.43
N VAL A 193 -16.65 2.50 7.03
CA VAL A 193 -17.51 2.57 5.84
C VAL A 193 -16.74 2.16 4.59
N SER A 194 -15.54 2.72 4.38
CA SER A 194 -14.71 2.34 3.22
C SER A 194 -14.36 0.85 3.21
N LEU A 195 -14.04 0.27 4.37
CA LEU A 195 -13.69 -1.15 4.48
C LEU A 195 -14.88 -2.10 4.27
N ILE A 196 -16.09 -1.67 4.63
CA ILE A 196 -17.32 -2.43 4.37
C ILE A 196 -17.64 -2.38 2.87
N LEU A 197 -17.53 -1.21 2.23
CA LEU A 197 -17.74 -1.05 0.78
C LEU A 197 -16.72 -1.87 -0.02
N ASP A 198 -15.47 -1.90 0.42
CA ASP A 198 -14.40 -2.71 -0.18
C ASP A 198 -14.53 -4.22 0.11
N ASN A 199 -15.60 -4.65 0.81
CA ASN A 199 -15.84 -6.03 1.26
C ASN A 199 -14.70 -6.63 2.11
N ARG A 200 -13.83 -5.79 2.70
CA ARG A 200 -12.77 -6.23 3.62
C ARG A 200 -13.32 -6.56 5.01
N VAL A 201 -14.43 -5.93 5.40
CA VAL A 201 -15.13 -6.14 6.66
C VAL A 201 -16.59 -6.50 6.40
N GLN A 202 -17.06 -7.61 6.96
CA GLN A 202 -18.47 -8.01 6.86
C GLN A 202 -19.23 -7.56 8.11
N GLY A 203 -19.93 -6.44 8.04
CA GLY A 203 -20.67 -5.91 9.17
C GLY A 203 -21.50 -4.68 8.82
N HIS A 204 -22.23 -4.21 9.80
CA HIS A 204 -23.03 -2.99 9.70
C HIS A 204 -22.66 -2.07 10.87
N ILE A 205 -22.74 -0.76 10.62
CA ILE A 205 -22.45 0.27 11.61
C ILE A 205 -23.77 0.74 12.21
N ASP A 206 -23.93 0.59 13.52
CA ASP A 206 -24.99 1.23 14.28
C ASP A 206 -24.49 2.61 14.74
N GLN A 207 -24.90 3.63 14.01
CA GLN A 207 -24.49 5.02 14.27
C GLN A 207 -25.11 5.59 15.55
N VAL A 208 -26.27 5.09 15.98
CA VAL A 208 -26.99 5.56 17.18
C VAL A 208 -26.29 5.07 18.43
N ASN A 209 -26.01 3.78 18.50
CA ASN A 209 -25.34 3.18 19.65
C ASN A 209 -23.81 3.15 19.53
N LYS A 210 -23.25 3.71 18.44
CA LYS A 210 -21.82 3.78 18.12
C LYS A 210 -21.14 2.41 18.22
N LEU A 211 -21.73 1.41 17.57
CA LEU A 211 -21.26 0.03 17.55
C LEU A 211 -21.02 -0.44 16.11
N LEU A 212 -19.98 -1.23 15.93
CA LEU A 212 -19.80 -2.06 14.74
C LEU A 212 -20.29 -3.47 15.09
N GLU A 213 -21.28 -3.95 14.34
CA GLU A 213 -21.80 -5.30 14.47
C GLU A 213 -21.35 -6.13 13.27
N ARG A 214 -20.60 -7.19 13.56
CA ARG A 214 -20.11 -8.09 12.52
C ARG A 214 -21.20 -9.08 12.17
N SER A 215 -21.50 -9.19 10.88
CA SER A 215 -22.48 -10.16 10.41
C SER A 215 -21.77 -11.50 10.23
N ASP A 216 -22.04 -12.47 11.11
CA ASP A 216 -21.67 -13.88 10.90
C ASP A 216 -22.61 -14.57 9.86
N GLY A 217 -23.34 -13.77 9.06
CA GLY A 217 -24.52 -14.11 8.27
C GLY A 217 -24.33 -15.00 7.04
N SER A 218 -23.27 -15.80 6.97
CA SER A 218 -23.05 -16.71 5.83
C SER A 218 -23.88 -18.00 5.91
N LYS A 219 -24.40 -18.37 7.09
CA LYS A 219 -25.04 -19.69 7.29
C LYS A 219 -26.44 -19.83 6.65
N GLY A 220 -27.14 -18.73 6.32
CA GLY A 220 -28.47 -18.77 5.70
C GLY A 220 -28.50 -18.32 4.24
N MET A 221 -27.75 -17.26 3.90
CA MET A 221 -27.91 -16.54 2.64
C MET A 221 -27.62 -17.42 1.41
N ARG A 222 -26.61 -18.28 1.47
CA ARG A 222 -26.24 -19.19 0.36
C ARG A 222 -27.37 -20.14 -0.02
N LYS A 223 -28.06 -20.71 0.98
CA LYS A 223 -29.19 -21.63 0.76
C LYS A 223 -30.38 -20.89 0.14
N HIS A 224 -30.69 -19.69 0.62
CA HIS A 224 -31.76 -18.86 0.07
C HIS A 224 -31.46 -18.41 -1.36
N THR A 225 -30.23 -17.97 -1.66
CA THR A 225 -29.85 -17.63 -3.04
C THR A 225 -29.89 -18.82 -4.00
N ALA A 226 -29.56 -20.03 -3.53
CA ALA A 226 -29.66 -21.24 -4.37
C ALA A 226 -31.13 -21.60 -4.65
N LEU A 227 -32.01 -21.49 -3.64
CA LEU A 227 -33.45 -21.70 -3.78
C LEU A 227 -34.10 -20.66 -4.71
N ASP A 228 -33.71 -19.40 -4.62
CA ASP A 228 -34.21 -18.35 -5.52
C ASP A 228 -33.74 -18.56 -6.96
N LYS A 229 -32.48 -18.97 -7.16
CA LYS A 229 -31.99 -19.36 -8.49
C LYS A 229 -32.77 -20.54 -9.06
N TRP A 230 -33.08 -21.54 -8.24
CA TRP A 230 -33.88 -22.67 -8.69
C TRP A 230 -35.34 -22.28 -9.02
N ASN A 231 -35.96 -21.47 -8.17
CA ASN A 231 -37.31 -20.95 -8.36
C ASN A 231 -37.43 -20.09 -9.63
N THR A 232 -36.46 -19.22 -9.90
CA THR A 232 -36.43 -18.40 -11.12
C THR A 232 -36.29 -19.25 -12.38
N GLN A 233 -35.45 -20.29 -12.36
CA GLN A 233 -35.32 -21.23 -13.47
C GLN A 233 -36.60 -22.05 -13.72
N LEU A 234 -37.25 -22.52 -12.65
CA LEU A 234 -38.55 -23.20 -12.73
C LEU A 234 -39.63 -22.30 -13.31
N ARG A 235 -39.69 -21.03 -12.89
CA ARG A 235 -40.63 -20.05 -13.43
C ARG A 235 -40.40 -19.73 -14.90
N SER A 236 -39.15 -19.76 -15.39
CA SER A 236 -38.88 -19.61 -16.83
C SER A 236 -39.22 -20.86 -17.65
N LEU A 237 -39.09 -22.05 -17.06
CA LEU A 237 -39.41 -23.31 -17.72
C LEU A 237 -40.92 -23.53 -17.88
N TYR A 238 -41.72 -23.15 -16.87
CA TYR A 238 -43.17 -23.33 -16.86
C TYR A 238 -43.90 -22.80 -18.13
N PRO A 239 -43.75 -21.52 -18.54
CA PRO A 239 -44.40 -21.02 -19.76
C PRO A 239 -43.84 -21.67 -21.04
N THR A 240 -42.58 -22.07 -21.05
CA THR A 240 -41.96 -22.76 -22.20
C THR A 240 -42.56 -24.15 -22.43
N ILE A 241 -42.92 -24.85 -21.35
CA ILE A 241 -43.60 -26.15 -21.40
C ILE A 241 -45.07 -25.95 -21.77
N CYS A 242 -45.77 -24.99 -21.15
CA CYS A 242 -47.16 -24.68 -21.48
C CYS A 242 -47.35 -24.30 -22.96
N ASN A 243 -46.43 -23.53 -23.55
CA ASN A 243 -46.47 -23.14 -24.96
C ASN A 243 -46.12 -24.26 -25.95
N ARG A 244 -45.60 -25.41 -25.48
CA ARG A 244 -45.31 -26.59 -26.33
C ARG A 244 -46.43 -27.63 -26.30
N VAL A 245 -47.31 -27.57 -25.31
CA VAL A 245 -48.35 -28.57 -25.05
C VAL A 245 -49.74 -28.08 -25.45
N GLY A 246 -49.91 -26.77 -25.70
CA GLY A 246 -51.05 -26.20 -26.45
C GLY A 246 -50.70 -25.99 -27.91
#